data_AF-W2SYB6-F1
#
_entry.id   AF-W2SYB6-F1
#
_cell.length_a   1.000
_cell.length_b   1.000
_cell.length_c   1.000
_cell.angle_alpha   90.00
_cell.angle_beta   90.00
_cell.angle_gamma   90.00
#
_symmetry.space_group_name_H-M   'P 1'
#
loop_
_entity.id
_entity.type
_entity.pdbx_description
1 polymer ?
#
loop_
_entity_poly.entity_id
_entity_poly.type
_entity_poly.pdbx_seq_one_letter_code
_entity_poly.pdbx_strand_id
1 'polypeptide(L)'
;MHVVGLWHEHQRYDRDNYVKVHYENIKEGYWSQFEKLLPYKATTYNVPYDYKSIMHYGKTSFAKPGTISMETFDPSYQDVIGKQRDASPSDYRKICEIYQCKKCMGQITDGGTGEIKSTQPTRAPSSTSAPTVGTRIPINIETIYLEHAFKKRVQQYECFLW
;
A
#
# COMPACT_ATOMS: atom_id res chain seq x y z
N MET A 1 -6.33 -5.74 -6.35
CA MET A 1 -5.83 -4.65 -5.48
C MET A 1 -5.28 -3.45 -6.24
N HIS A 2 -4.75 -3.57 -7.47
CA HIS A 2 -4.38 -2.41 -8.31
C HIS A 2 -5.49 -1.35 -8.45
N VAL A 3 -6.74 -1.75 -8.67
CA VAL A 3 -7.90 -0.84 -8.82
C VAL A 3 -8.11 0.04 -7.58
N VAL A 4 -7.76 -0.45 -6.39
CA VAL A 4 -7.91 0.31 -5.13
C VAL A 4 -6.65 1.14 -4.79
N GLY A 5 -5.68 1.20 -5.70
CA GLY A 5 -4.51 2.08 -5.59
C GLY A 5 -3.24 1.45 -5.00
N LEU A 6 -3.21 0.12 -4.83
CA LEU A 6 -1.99 -0.57 -4.40
C LEU A 6 -1.13 -0.97 -5.59
N TRP A 7 0.16 -0.66 -5.54
CA TRP A 7 1.18 -1.16 -6.47
C TRP A 7 1.76 -2.50 -5.99
N HIS A 8 2.61 -3.13 -6.80
CA HIS A 8 3.27 -4.35 -6.39
C HIS A 8 4.20 -4.12 -5.19
N GLU A 9 4.21 -5.07 -4.24
CA GLU A 9 4.98 -4.92 -2.99
C GLU A 9 6.49 -4.79 -3.26
N HIS A 10 7.00 -5.50 -4.28
CA HIS A 10 8.40 -5.39 -4.70
C HIS A 10 8.74 -4.05 -5.37
N GLN A 11 7.77 -3.19 -5.69
CA GLN A 11 8.02 -1.87 -6.27
C GLN A 11 8.18 -0.76 -5.22
N ARG A 12 8.08 -1.09 -3.93
CA ARG A 12 8.34 -0.11 -2.85
C ARG A 12 9.75 0.48 -2.94
N TYR A 13 9.91 1.73 -2.54
CA TYR A 13 11.21 2.39 -2.56
C TYR A 13 12.23 1.73 -1.61
N ASP A 14 11.77 1.10 -0.53
CA ASP A 14 12.55 0.43 0.52
C ASP A 14 12.72 -1.07 0.29
N ARG A 15 12.28 -1.62 -0.86
CA ARG A 15 12.29 -3.08 -1.14
C ARG A 15 13.68 -3.71 -1.09
N ASP A 16 14.74 -2.93 -1.35
CA ASP A 16 16.12 -3.44 -1.35
C ASP A 16 16.65 -3.78 0.05
N ASN A 17 15.88 -3.51 1.12
CA ASN A 17 16.15 -4.01 2.48
C ASN A 17 15.59 -5.43 2.73
N TYR A 18 14.79 -5.97 1.80
CA TYR A 18 14.01 -7.20 1.99
C TYR A 18 14.23 -8.20 0.87
N VAL A 19 14.40 -7.71 -0.36
CA VAL A 19 14.59 -8.53 -1.55
C VAL A 19 15.71 -7.99 -2.42
N LYS A 20 16.38 -8.89 -3.13
CA LYS A 20 17.31 -8.60 -4.20
C LYS A 20 16.67 -8.95 -5.53
N VAL A 21 16.72 -8.01 -6.48
CA VAL A 21 16.28 -8.24 -7.87
C VAL A 21 17.48 -8.58 -8.74
N HIS A 22 17.42 -9.72 -9.41
CA HIS A 22 18.42 -10.19 -10.36
C HIS A 22 18.09 -9.73 -11.77
N TYR A 23 18.45 -8.50 -12.12
CA TYR A 23 18.16 -7.91 -13.43
C TYR A 23 18.77 -8.71 -14.59
N GLU A 24 19.93 -9.32 -14.36
CA GLU A 24 20.59 -10.24 -15.28
C GLU A 24 19.74 -11.48 -15.63
N ASN A 25 18.85 -11.88 -14.72
CA ASN A 25 17.99 -13.06 -14.86
C ASN A 25 16.60 -12.71 -15.42
N ILE A 26 16.25 -11.44 -15.56
CA ILE A 26 14.96 -11.01 -16.11
C ILE A 26 14.99 -11.11 -17.64
N LYS A 27 13.87 -11.57 -18.24
CA LYS A 27 13.69 -11.59 -19.70
C LYS A 27 13.79 -10.18 -20.29
N GLU A 28 14.35 -10.08 -21.48
CA GLU A 28 14.45 -8.80 -22.20
C GLU A 28 13.06 -8.15 -22.36
N GLY A 29 13.00 -6.82 -22.21
CA GLY A 29 11.75 -6.05 -22.26
C GLY A 29 10.95 -5.98 -20.95
N TYR A 30 11.28 -6.76 -19.92
CA TYR A 30 10.53 -6.80 -18.65
C TYR A 30 11.19 -6.06 -17.48
N TRP A 31 12.32 -5.37 -17.69
CA TRP A 31 13.04 -4.67 -16.63
C TRP A 31 12.19 -3.60 -15.93
N SER A 32 11.34 -2.90 -16.69
CA SER A 32 10.43 -1.88 -16.17
C SER A 32 9.40 -2.43 -15.16
N GLN A 33 9.10 -3.73 -15.21
CA GLN A 33 8.20 -4.39 -14.25
C GLN A 33 8.79 -4.51 -12.84
N PHE A 34 10.10 -4.23 -12.70
CA PHE A 34 10.84 -4.30 -11.45
C PHE A 34 11.34 -2.93 -11.00
N GLU A 35 11.00 -1.86 -11.70
CA GLU A 35 11.36 -0.50 -11.28
C GLU A 35 10.72 -0.17 -9.93
N LYS A 36 11.52 0.42 -9.04
CA LYS A 36 11.02 0.99 -7.79
C LYS A 36 10.22 2.25 -8.12
N LEU A 37 9.09 2.40 -7.46
CA LEU A 37 8.30 3.61 -7.52
C LEU A 37 8.86 4.62 -6.51
N LEU A 38 8.75 5.89 -6.86
CA LEU A 38 9.12 6.98 -5.96
C LEU A 38 8.23 6.98 -4.72
N PRO A 39 8.73 7.47 -3.55
CA PRO A 39 8.00 7.38 -2.28
C PRO A 39 6.58 7.93 -2.32
N TYR A 40 6.30 8.96 -3.13
CA TYR A 40 4.96 9.53 -3.27
C TYR A 40 3.96 8.65 -4.07
N LYS A 41 4.44 7.67 -4.85
CA LYS A 41 3.60 6.71 -5.60
C LYS A 41 3.47 5.36 -4.90
N ALA A 42 4.52 4.91 -4.22
CA ALA A 42 4.53 3.67 -3.43
C ALA A 42 4.99 3.96 -2.00
N THR A 43 4.17 4.74 -1.29
CA THR A 43 4.32 4.98 0.13
C THR A 43 4.16 3.66 0.89
N THR A 44 4.91 3.48 1.98
CA THR A 44 4.78 2.31 2.85
C THR A 44 3.49 2.33 3.67
N TYR A 45 2.86 3.49 3.80
CA TYR A 45 1.72 3.78 4.68
C TYR A 45 2.02 3.42 6.14
N ASN A 46 3.30 3.51 6.55
CA ASN A 46 3.82 3.01 7.82
C ASN A 46 3.51 1.52 8.07
N VAL A 47 3.24 0.75 7.02
CA VAL A 47 3.06 -0.70 7.07
C VAL A 47 4.39 -1.38 6.71
N PRO A 48 4.86 -2.35 7.52
CA PRO A 48 6.06 -3.13 7.21
C PRO A 48 6.01 -3.81 5.83
N TYR A 49 7.17 -4.20 5.31
CA TYR A 49 7.23 -4.98 4.07
C TYR A 49 6.54 -6.32 4.24
N ASP A 50 5.66 -6.66 3.29
CA ASP A 50 4.82 -7.85 3.40
C ASP A 50 5.10 -8.86 2.28
N TYR A 51 5.95 -9.84 2.60
CA TYR A 51 6.20 -11.00 1.72
C TYR A 51 4.94 -11.81 1.39
N LYS A 52 3.87 -11.69 2.18
CA LYS A 52 2.58 -12.36 2.00
C LYS A 52 1.52 -11.44 1.40
N SER A 53 1.90 -10.28 0.85
CA SER A 53 0.95 -9.44 0.13
C SER A 53 0.46 -10.16 -1.12
N ILE A 54 -0.84 -10.07 -1.43
CA ILE A 54 -1.38 -10.54 -2.72
C ILE A 54 -0.78 -9.78 -3.91
N MET A 55 -0.13 -8.64 -3.64
CA MET A 55 0.53 -7.80 -4.62
C MET A 55 2.01 -8.11 -4.80
N HIS A 56 2.57 -9.09 -4.08
CA HIS A 56 3.96 -9.47 -4.21
C HIS A 56 4.18 -10.41 -5.41
N TYR A 57 5.17 -10.14 -6.25
CA TYR A 57 5.57 -11.08 -7.31
C TYR A 57 6.24 -12.34 -6.76
N GLY A 58 6.18 -13.43 -7.51
CA GLY A 58 6.89 -14.66 -7.19
C GLY A 58 8.37 -14.61 -7.57
N LYS A 59 9.16 -15.54 -7.01
CA LYS A 59 10.61 -15.60 -7.24
C LYS A 59 11.03 -15.76 -8.71
N THR A 60 10.18 -16.36 -9.54
CA THR A 60 10.44 -16.61 -10.97
C THR A 60 9.66 -15.68 -11.90
N SER A 61 8.98 -14.64 -11.39
CA SER A 61 8.23 -13.70 -12.23
C SER A 61 9.13 -13.12 -13.31
N PHE A 62 8.76 -13.28 -14.58
CA PHE A 62 9.53 -12.81 -15.76
C PHE A 62 11.00 -13.27 -15.82
N ALA A 63 11.39 -14.29 -15.05
CA ALA A 63 12.75 -14.83 -15.06
C ALA A 63 13.01 -15.65 -16.33
N LYS A 64 14.28 -15.70 -16.75
CA LYS A 64 14.77 -16.65 -17.76
C LYS A 64 14.56 -18.10 -17.26
N PRO A 65 14.41 -19.09 -18.16
CA PRO A 65 14.19 -20.48 -17.75
C PRO A 65 15.28 -20.97 -16.78
N GLY A 66 14.87 -21.60 -15.68
CA GLY A 66 15.78 -22.17 -14.69
C GLY A 66 16.41 -21.16 -13.71
N THR A 67 16.04 -19.87 -13.76
CA THR A 67 16.58 -18.84 -12.85
C THR A 67 15.48 -18.20 -11.99
N ILE A 68 15.90 -17.40 -11.01
CA ILE A 68 15.02 -16.52 -10.22
C ILE A 68 15.31 -15.07 -10.58
N SER A 69 14.26 -14.25 -10.63
CA SER A 69 14.36 -12.79 -10.80
C SER A 69 14.39 -12.06 -9.47
N MET A 70 13.93 -12.71 -8.38
CA MET A 70 13.85 -12.10 -7.06
C MET A 70 14.20 -13.09 -5.95
N GLU A 71 15.15 -12.68 -5.13
CA GLU A 71 15.65 -13.39 -3.94
C GLU A 71 15.20 -12.65 -2.68
N THR A 72 14.69 -13.36 -1.67
CA THR A 72 14.33 -12.79 -0.37
C THR A 72 15.50 -12.90 0.60
N PHE A 73 15.81 -11.82 1.34
CA PHE A 73 16.88 -11.87 2.35
C PHE A 73 16.55 -12.73 3.56
N ASP A 74 15.27 -12.89 3.87
CA ASP A 74 14.81 -13.93 4.80
C ASP A 74 14.45 -15.19 3.98
N PRO A 75 15.24 -16.27 4.05
CA PRO A 75 15.03 -17.47 3.24
C PRO A 75 13.69 -18.17 3.53
N SER A 76 13.09 -17.95 4.70
CA SER A 76 11.79 -18.55 5.04
C SER A 76 10.65 -18.06 4.13
N TYR A 77 10.84 -16.92 3.46
CA TYR A 77 9.86 -16.34 2.54
C TYR A 77 10.15 -16.62 1.06
N GLN A 78 11.28 -17.24 0.73
CA GLN A 78 11.71 -17.42 -0.66
C GLN A 78 10.69 -18.22 -1.49
N ASP A 79 10.05 -19.20 -0.86
CA ASP A 79 9.00 -20.02 -1.45
C ASP A 79 7.58 -19.62 -1.02
N VAL A 80 7.43 -18.47 -0.35
CA VAL A 80 6.13 -17.93 0.09
C VAL A 80 5.64 -16.83 -0.85
N ILE A 81 6.55 -15.97 -1.33
CA ILE A 81 6.20 -14.81 -2.16
C ILE A 81 5.46 -15.20 -3.45
N GLY A 82 4.42 -14.43 -3.79
CA GLY A 82 3.66 -14.57 -5.04
C GLY A 82 2.79 -15.82 -5.16
N LYS A 83 2.43 -16.45 -4.04
CA LYS A 83 1.55 -17.64 -4.00
C LYS A 83 0.18 -17.37 -3.37
N GLN A 84 -0.06 -16.15 -2.93
CA GLN A 84 -1.24 -15.77 -2.17
C GLN A 84 -2.49 -15.70 -3.05
N ARG A 85 -3.61 -16.18 -2.50
CA ARG A 85 -4.92 -16.17 -3.15
C ARG A 85 -5.84 -15.05 -2.63
N ASP A 86 -5.53 -14.56 -1.43
CA ASP A 86 -6.31 -13.56 -0.73
C ASP A 86 -5.40 -12.43 -0.22
N ALA A 87 -6.00 -11.26 0.00
CA ALA A 87 -5.29 -10.11 0.52
C ALA A 87 -4.84 -10.33 1.97
N SER A 88 -3.64 -9.88 2.30
CA SER A 88 -3.10 -10.00 3.64
C SER A 88 -3.69 -8.95 4.59
N PRO A 89 -3.56 -9.12 5.91
CA PRO A 89 -3.88 -8.06 6.87
C PRO A 89 -3.16 -6.73 6.58
N SER A 90 -1.93 -6.79 6.04
CA SER A 90 -1.17 -5.60 5.66
C SER A 90 -1.72 -4.92 4.41
N ASP A 91 -2.25 -5.68 3.44
CA ASP A 91 -2.94 -5.13 2.28
C ASP A 91 -4.18 -4.34 2.71
N TYR A 92 -4.99 -4.91 3.63
CA TYR A 92 -6.14 -4.21 4.19
C TYR A 92 -5.74 -2.96 4.97
N ARG A 93 -4.67 -3.01 5.79
CA ARG A 93 -4.15 -1.83 6.50
C ARG A 93 -3.78 -0.70 5.54
N LYS A 94 -3.05 -1.00 4.45
CA LYS A 94 -2.68 0.01 3.45
C LYS A 94 -3.91 0.67 2.84
N ILE A 95 -4.95 -0.11 2.53
CA ILE A 95 -6.23 0.42 2.02
C ILE A 95 -6.88 1.33 3.07
N CYS A 96 -6.88 0.92 4.35
CA CYS A 96 -7.43 1.75 5.42
C CYS A 96 -6.74 3.11 5.53
N GLU A 97 -5.41 3.14 5.40
CA GLU A 97 -4.62 4.37 5.40
C GLU A 97 -4.89 5.23 4.14
N ILE A 98 -5.01 4.62 2.96
CA ILE A 98 -5.29 5.32 1.70
C ILE A 98 -6.65 6.03 1.73
N TYR A 99 -7.68 5.37 2.27
CA TYR A 99 -9.05 5.87 2.25
C TYR A 99 -9.50 6.50 3.58
N GLN A 100 -8.61 6.55 4.58
CA GLN A 100 -8.90 7.07 5.92
C GLN A 100 -10.19 6.49 6.48
N CYS A 101 -10.26 5.17 6.46
CA CYS A 101 -11.45 4.42 6.88
C CYS A 101 -11.72 4.69 8.38
N LYS A 102 -12.99 4.68 8.79
CA LYS A 102 -13.39 4.86 10.21
C LYS A 102 -13.31 3.56 11.00
N LYS A 103 -13.48 2.45 10.30
CA LYS A 103 -13.32 1.10 10.80
C LYS A 103 -12.33 0.40 9.88
N CYS A 104 -11.38 -0.32 10.46
CA CYS A 104 -10.39 -1.10 9.72
C CYS A 104 -10.21 -2.44 10.42
N MET A 105 -10.44 -3.54 9.69
CA MET A 105 -10.32 -4.91 10.24
C MET A 105 -10.99 -5.06 11.61
N GLY A 106 -12.23 -4.57 11.75
CA GLY A 106 -12.97 -4.64 13.01
C GLY A 106 -12.71 -3.54 14.04
N GLN A 107 -11.68 -2.69 13.87
CA GLN A 107 -11.29 -1.67 14.86
C GLN A 107 -11.65 -0.26 14.42
N ILE A 108 -12.09 0.61 15.34
CA ILE A 108 -12.33 2.03 15.05
C ILE A 108 -11.00 2.77 14.95
N THR A 109 -10.82 3.54 13.89
CA THR A 109 -9.65 4.37 13.61
C THR A 109 -10.04 5.82 13.74
N ASP A 110 -9.53 6.49 14.78
CA ASP A 110 -9.68 7.93 14.96
C ASP A 110 -8.81 8.62 13.89
N GLY A 111 -9.43 9.00 12.77
CA GLY A 111 -8.73 9.50 11.59
C GLY A 111 -7.63 10.52 11.92
N GLY A 112 -6.38 10.09 11.82
CA GLY A 112 -5.19 10.93 11.97
C GLY A 112 -4.30 10.54 13.16
N THR A 113 -3.09 10.05 12.82
CA THR A 113 -1.97 9.64 13.68
C THR A 113 -2.12 8.28 14.35
N GLY A 114 -1.25 7.35 13.95
CA GLY A 114 -1.23 5.95 14.39
C GLY A 114 -0.89 5.78 15.87
N GLU A 115 -1.86 6.02 16.74
CA GLU A 115 -1.93 5.39 18.06
C GLU A 115 -3.21 4.56 18.14
N ILE A 116 -3.05 3.25 18.24
CA ILE A 116 -4.13 2.32 18.56
C ILE A 116 -4.53 2.60 20.01
N LYS A 117 -5.54 3.45 20.22
CA LYS A 117 -6.08 3.71 21.57
C LYS A 117 -7.16 2.69 21.90
N SER A 118 -6.79 1.73 22.74
CA SER A 118 -7.73 0.88 23.48
C SER A 118 -8.69 1.77 24.27
N THR A 119 -9.98 1.66 23.98
CA THR A 119 -11.02 2.55 24.49
C THR A 119 -11.31 2.30 25.97
N GLN A 120 -11.20 3.33 26.81
CA GLN A 120 -11.97 3.44 28.05
C GLN A 120 -12.61 4.85 28.10
N PRO A 121 -13.89 4.99 28.52
CA PRO A 121 -14.68 6.18 28.19
C PRO A 121 -14.60 7.27 29.25
N THR A 122 -14.39 8.53 28.85
CA THR A 122 -15.06 9.71 29.46
C THR A 122 -14.88 11.02 28.67
N ARG A 123 -16.02 11.57 28.22
CA ARG A 123 -16.52 12.97 28.24
C ARG A 123 -15.79 14.14 27.50
N ALA A 124 -16.56 14.84 26.66
CA ALA A 124 -16.28 16.12 25.94
C ALA A 124 -16.69 17.37 26.78
N PRO A 125 -16.59 18.67 26.33
CA PRO A 125 -16.24 19.22 24.99
C PRO A 125 -15.44 20.58 24.94
N SER A 126 -15.30 21.10 23.69
CA SER A 126 -15.08 22.49 23.19
C SER A 126 -13.61 22.90 22.86
N SER A 127 -13.23 23.66 21.80
CA SER A 127 -13.87 24.59 20.84
C SER A 127 -12.97 24.94 19.61
N THR A 128 -13.58 25.28 18.45
CA THR A 128 -13.26 26.26 17.33
C THR A 128 -11.78 26.58 16.95
N SER A 129 -11.30 26.71 15.69
CA SER A 129 -11.76 27.43 14.47
C SER A 129 -10.95 27.05 13.18
N ALA A 130 -11.37 27.53 12.00
CA ALA A 130 -10.91 27.17 10.64
C ALA A 130 -10.05 28.28 9.94
N PRO A 131 -9.64 28.21 8.64
CA PRO A 131 -8.24 28.15 8.20
C PRO A 131 -7.75 29.34 7.33
N THR A 132 -6.42 29.43 7.10
CA THR A 132 -5.81 30.41 6.17
C THR A 132 -5.27 29.74 4.90
N VAL A 133 -5.57 30.38 3.76
CA VAL A 133 -5.34 29.95 2.37
C VAL A 133 -3.88 30.14 1.95
N GLY A 134 -3.31 29.12 1.28
CA GLY A 134 -2.01 29.18 0.59
C GLY A 134 -2.14 28.67 -0.85
N THR A 135 -1.72 29.50 -1.79
CA THR A 135 -1.90 29.43 -3.25
C THR A 135 -1.22 28.20 -3.88
N ARG A 136 -1.94 27.45 -4.73
CA ARG A 136 -1.44 26.27 -5.47
C ARG A 136 -1.19 26.57 -6.95
N ILE A 137 -0.07 26.04 -7.45
CA ILE A 137 0.29 25.87 -8.86
C ILE A 137 -0.67 24.85 -9.50
N PRO A 138 -1.18 25.05 -10.74
CA PRO A 138 -2.22 24.19 -11.29
C PRO A 138 -1.67 22.82 -11.67
N ILE A 139 -2.21 21.77 -11.06
CA ILE A 139 -2.07 20.37 -11.50
C ILE A 139 -3.39 20.01 -12.20
N ASN A 140 -3.29 19.35 -13.36
CA ASN A 140 -4.38 18.95 -14.24
C ASN A 140 -5.60 18.38 -13.47
N ILE A 141 -6.75 19.04 -13.60
CA ILE A 141 -7.92 18.92 -12.72
C ILE A 141 -8.72 17.63 -12.98
N GLU A 142 -8.68 17.07 -14.19
CA GLU A 142 -9.53 15.92 -14.55
C GLU A 142 -9.09 14.61 -13.86
N THR A 143 -7.79 14.37 -13.74
CA THR A 143 -7.28 13.18 -13.04
C THR A 143 -7.52 13.26 -11.53
N ILE A 144 -7.43 14.47 -10.97
CA ILE A 144 -7.68 14.76 -9.56
C ILE A 144 -9.15 14.53 -9.20
N TYR A 145 -10.08 14.94 -10.07
CA TYR A 145 -11.52 14.75 -9.81
C TYR A 145 -11.90 13.27 -9.79
N LEU A 146 -11.34 12.44 -10.68
CA LEU A 146 -11.64 11.01 -10.71
C LEU A 146 -11.06 10.28 -9.49
N GLU A 147 -9.83 10.58 -9.07
CA GLU A 147 -9.27 10.05 -7.83
C GLU A 147 -10.06 10.49 -6.59
N HIS A 148 -10.44 11.77 -6.50
CA HIS A 148 -11.23 12.26 -5.37
C HIS A 148 -12.64 11.66 -5.36
N ALA A 149 -13.28 11.51 -6.53
CA ALA A 149 -14.61 10.91 -6.62
C ALA A 149 -14.60 9.41 -6.30
N PHE A 150 -13.51 8.69 -6.62
CA PHE A 150 -13.32 7.30 -6.22
C PHE A 150 -13.04 7.19 -4.72
N LYS A 151 -12.11 7.98 -4.18
CA LYS A 151 -11.80 8.06 -2.75
C LYS A 151 -13.03 8.39 -1.90
N LYS A 152 -13.85 9.35 -2.33
CA LYS A 152 -15.12 9.69 -1.66
C LYS A 152 -16.13 8.55 -1.67
N ARG A 153 -16.22 7.77 -2.77
CA ARG A 153 -17.15 6.63 -2.84
C ARG A 153 -16.71 5.47 -1.96
N VAL A 154 -15.41 5.18 -1.87
CA VAL A 154 -14.90 4.13 -0.96
C VAL A 154 -15.11 4.53 0.50
N GLN A 155 -14.88 5.80 0.85
CA GLN A 155 -15.08 6.32 2.22
C GLN A 155 -16.54 6.31 2.69
N GLN A 156 -17.51 6.31 1.76
CA GLN A 156 -18.94 6.21 2.07
C GLN A 156 -19.33 4.81 2.56
N TYR A 157 -18.56 3.77 2.23
CA TYR A 157 -18.70 2.42 2.76
C TYR A 157 -17.66 2.22 3.86
N GLU A 158 -18.00 2.50 5.12
CA GLU A 158 -17.18 2.34 6.33
C GLU A 158 -16.20 1.15 6.22
N CYS A 159 -14.97 1.39 5.75
CA CYS A 159 -14.26 0.37 4.96
C CYS A 159 -14.18 -1.00 5.64
N PHE A 160 -14.91 -1.93 5.04
CA PHE A 160 -14.93 -3.35 5.32
C PHE A 160 -15.35 -3.70 6.76
N LEU A 161 -16.67 -3.83 6.93
CA LEU A 161 -17.34 -4.49 8.05
C LEU A 161 -17.15 -6.01 7.98
N TRP A 162 -15.94 -6.53 8.13
CA TRP A 162 -15.71 -7.95 8.47
C TRP A 162 -14.50 -8.06 9.40
#